data_AF-A0AA95GZZ3-F1
#
_entry.id   AF-A0AA95GZZ3-F1
#
_cell.length_a   1.000
_cell.length_b   1.000
_cell.length_c   1.000
_cell.angle_alpha   90.00
_cell.angle_beta   90.00
_cell.angle_gamma   90.00
#
_symmetry.space_group_name_H-M   'P 1'
#
loop_
_entity.id
_entity.type
_entity.pdbx_description
1 polymer ?
#
loop_
_entity_poly.entity_id
_entity_poly.type
_entity_poly.pdbx_seq_one_letter_code
_entity_poly.pdbx_strand_id
1 'polypeptide(L)'
;MNTELQTMTNIYTNLQSVIMQQGIAALLPAQVTPEQFTRTAATALIENADLQKADKQSLVLALTRCAKDGLMPDGREATLIVRKQKVVYMPMVDGVIKRARQSGQVANIIAKVVYAQDEFEYVIDENGEHLTHRPSFVDGDEVVKVYAFAKLNSGELVVEVMSRADVEKIRDTVQSAKYDSSPWVKWFDRMALKTVIHRLARRLPCASELFSMLEVYEDVNSTEKPLRMAPASFKRLSLRDVIRERNEKLRQKAETVIEAPTETQPATHPKLEAALIALDDATDEKSLAEIVEHCTLLSADLDDGEKIQLREKIKATKKRLMPAKKDSEVWMARLANGTGDAWRFPDGEIVHGFFEAERKAKEMGVVLEKRKQYRFSPSH
;
A
#
# COMPACT_ATOMS: atom_id res chain seq x y z
N MET A 1 32.58 -34.36 2.80
CA MET A 1 31.70 -33.69 1.83
C MET A 1 31.75 -32.20 2.12
N ASN A 2 32.10 -31.38 1.13
CA ASN A 2 32.33 -29.93 1.24
C ASN A 2 31.16 -29.20 1.94
N THR A 3 31.49 -28.32 2.88
CA THR A 3 30.55 -27.48 3.64
C THR A 3 29.60 -26.71 2.71
N GLU A 4 30.10 -26.26 1.55
CA GLU A 4 29.32 -25.55 0.53
C GLU A 4 28.21 -26.40 -0.11
N LEU A 5 28.48 -27.68 -0.38
CA LEU A 5 27.46 -28.61 -0.92
C LEU A 5 26.36 -28.88 0.11
N GLN A 6 26.70 -28.89 1.40
CA GLN A 6 25.72 -29.02 2.48
C GLN A 6 24.85 -27.76 2.58
N THR A 7 25.42 -26.55 2.46
CA THR A 7 24.63 -25.31 2.43
C THR A 7 23.66 -25.27 1.25
N MET A 8 24.10 -25.65 0.05
CA MET A 8 23.21 -25.71 -1.12
C MET A 8 22.05 -26.70 -0.91
N THR A 9 22.35 -27.88 -0.39
CA THR A 9 21.33 -28.92 -0.11
C THR A 9 20.32 -28.43 0.94
N ASN A 10 20.80 -27.71 1.96
CA ASN A 10 19.95 -27.13 2.99
C ASN A 10 19.05 -26.00 2.45
N ILE A 11 19.57 -25.12 1.60
CA ILE A 11 18.77 -24.05 0.96
C ILE A 11 17.65 -24.67 0.12
N TYR A 12 17.98 -25.66 -0.72
CA TYR A 12 16.99 -26.34 -1.56
C TYR A 12 15.89 -27.01 -0.71
N THR A 13 16.29 -27.78 0.31
CA THR A 13 15.34 -28.51 1.17
C THR A 13 14.41 -27.55 1.93
N ASN A 14 14.96 -26.43 2.41
CA ASN A 14 14.18 -25.40 3.10
C ASN A 14 13.22 -24.68 2.15
N LEU A 15 13.63 -24.39 0.91
CA LEU A 15 12.73 -23.79 -0.06
C LEU A 15 11.63 -24.75 -0.49
N GLN A 16 11.96 -26.03 -0.67
CA GLN A 16 10.99 -27.07 -1.01
C GLN A 16 9.90 -27.17 0.06
N SER A 17 10.28 -27.19 1.34
CA SER A 17 9.30 -27.23 2.43
C SER A 17 8.42 -25.99 2.47
N VAL A 18 9.00 -24.79 2.29
CA VAL A 18 8.25 -23.53 2.23
C VAL A 18 7.27 -23.49 1.04
N ILE A 19 7.72 -23.87 -0.15
CA ILE A 19 6.89 -23.88 -1.37
C ILE A 19 5.69 -24.82 -1.21
N MET A 20 5.88 -25.98 -0.58
CA MET A 20 4.80 -26.92 -0.33
C MET A 20 3.87 -26.45 0.80
N GLN A 21 4.41 -26.01 1.93
CA GLN A 21 3.62 -25.58 3.10
C GLN A 21 2.80 -24.32 2.85
N GLN A 22 3.31 -23.39 2.04
CA GLN A 22 2.62 -22.14 1.69
C GLN A 22 1.67 -22.30 0.49
N GLY A 23 1.53 -23.50 -0.06
CA GLY A 23 0.65 -23.76 -1.20
C GLY A 23 1.12 -23.13 -2.52
N ILE A 24 2.38 -22.68 -2.61
CA ILE A 24 2.94 -22.06 -3.82
C ILE A 24 2.96 -23.06 -4.98
N ALA A 25 3.22 -24.34 -4.67
CA ALA A 25 3.19 -25.40 -5.67
C ALA A 25 1.84 -25.51 -6.41
N ALA A 26 0.73 -25.22 -5.75
CA ALA A 26 -0.60 -25.28 -6.34
C ALA A 26 -0.91 -24.10 -7.28
N LEU A 27 -0.13 -23.03 -7.22
CA LEU A 27 -0.27 -21.86 -8.09
C LEU A 27 0.47 -22.04 -9.43
N LEU A 28 1.39 -22.99 -9.51
CA LEU A 28 2.20 -23.21 -10.70
C LEU A 28 1.33 -23.76 -11.85
N PRO A 29 1.56 -23.29 -13.09
CA PRO A 29 0.87 -23.83 -14.25
C PRO A 29 1.32 -25.27 -14.51
N ALA A 30 0.47 -26.06 -15.17
CA ALA A 30 0.72 -27.49 -15.40
C ALA A 30 2.03 -27.82 -16.12
N GLN A 31 2.60 -26.87 -16.87
CA GLN A 31 3.87 -27.05 -17.59
C GLN A 31 5.11 -26.85 -16.72
N VAL A 32 4.99 -26.31 -15.50
CA VAL A 32 6.11 -26.03 -14.60
C VAL A 32 6.01 -26.94 -13.38
N THR A 33 6.99 -27.82 -13.17
CA THR A 33 6.96 -28.68 -11.99
C THR A 33 7.44 -27.93 -10.74
N PRO A 34 6.88 -28.22 -9.55
CA PRO A 34 7.35 -27.62 -8.30
C PRO A 34 8.85 -27.81 -8.05
N GLU A 35 9.42 -28.94 -8.46
CA GLU A 35 10.85 -29.25 -8.31
C GLU A 35 11.71 -28.34 -9.18
N GLN A 36 11.31 -28.13 -10.44
CA GLN A 36 12.00 -27.22 -11.35
C GLN A 36 11.97 -25.81 -10.78
N PHE A 37 10.80 -25.32 -10.36
CA PHE A 37 10.65 -23.99 -9.76
C PHE A 37 11.50 -23.82 -8.51
N THR A 38 11.47 -24.80 -7.60
CA THR A 38 12.28 -24.81 -6.37
C THR A 38 13.76 -24.75 -6.68
N ARG A 39 14.23 -25.53 -7.66
CA ARG A 39 15.64 -25.57 -8.04
C ARG A 39 16.10 -24.23 -8.59
N THR A 40 15.32 -23.62 -9.47
CA THR A 40 15.64 -22.31 -10.03
C THR A 40 15.66 -21.22 -8.96
N ALA A 41 14.68 -21.23 -8.05
CA ALA A 41 14.65 -20.31 -6.90
C ALA A 41 15.87 -20.50 -5.98
N ALA A 42 16.26 -21.75 -5.71
CA ALA A 42 17.46 -22.05 -4.94
C ALA A 42 18.73 -21.51 -5.61
N THR A 43 18.87 -21.70 -6.93
CA THR A 43 19.98 -21.14 -7.70
C THR A 43 20.02 -19.62 -7.59
N ALA A 44 18.88 -18.93 -7.75
CA ALA A 44 18.83 -17.47 -7.62
C ALA A 44 19.28 -16.98 -6.23
N LEU A 45 18.90 -17.69 -5.15
CA LEU A 45 19.35 -17.39 -3.79
C LEU A 45 20.86 -17.62 -3.61
N ILE A 46 21.41 -18.64 -4.26
CA ILE A 46 22.83 -18.99 -4.15
C ILE A 46 23.68 -17.96 -4.90
N GLU A 47 23.24 -17.55 -6.09
CA GLU A 47 23.93 -16.55 -6.91
C GLU A 47 23.91 -15.15 -6.28
N ASN A 48 22.83 -14.80 -5.57
CA ASN A 48 22.67 -13.49 -4.95
C ASN A 48 22.67 -13.56 -3.42
N ALA A 49 23.82 -13.25 -2.82
CA ALA A 49 24.00 -13.23 -1.37
C ALA A 49 23.07 -12.24 -0.64
N ASP A 50 22.59 -11.18 -1.31
CA ASP A 50 21.66 -10.22 -0.70
C ASP A 50 20.27 -10.84 -0.51
N LEU A 51 19.84 -11.75 -1.40
CA LEU A 51 18.58 -12.48 -1.23
C LEU A 51 18.59 -13.36 0.02
N GLN A 52 19.76 -13.90 0.41
CA GLN A 52 19.91 -14.70 1.62
C GLN A 52 19.77 -13.86 2.91
N LYS A 53 20.12 -12.56 2.84
CA LYS A 53 20.07 -11.63 3.96
C LYS A 53 18.77 -10.81 4.02
N ALA A 54 17.97 -10.85 2.96
CA ALA A 54 16.73 -10.10 2.86
C ALA A 54 15.62 -10.69 3.75
N ASP A 55 14.54 -9.93 3.89
CA ASP A 55 13.37 -10.35 4.64
C ASP A 55 12.71 -11.60 4.04
N LYS A 56 12.61 -12.66 4.84
CA LYS A 56 12.08 -13.96 4.42
C LYS A 56 10.61 -13.90 4.03
N GLN A 57 9.80 -13.04 4.68
CA GLN A 57 8.39 -12.90 4.34
C GLN A 57 8.22 -12.31 2.93
N SER A 58 8.99 -11.26 2.61
CA SER A 58 9.01 -10.67 1.28
C SER A 58 9.50 -11.64 0.20
N LEU A 59 10.46 -12.53 0.53
CA LEU A 59 10.89 -13.58 -0.38
C LEU A 59 9.76 -14.55 -0.72
N VAL A 60 9.04 -15.04 0.28
CA VAL A 60 7.89 -15.94 0.07
C VAL A 60 6.82 -15.27 -0.78
N LEU A 61 6.50 -14.00 -0.51
CA LEU A 61 5.55 -13.23 -1.31
C LEU A 61 6.01 -13.05 -2.76
N ALA A 62 7.30 -12.77 -2.97
CA ALA A 62 7.88 -12.63 -4.30
C ALA A 62 7.83 -13.95 -5.09
N LEU A 63 8.15 -15.08 -4.45
CA LEU A 63 8.04 -16.41 -5.05
C LEU A 63 6.58 -16.79 -5.35
N THR A 64 5.65 -16.42 -4.47
CA THR A 64 4.21 -16.66 -4.68
C THR A 64 3.70 -15.92 -5.91
N ARG A 65 4.10 -14.65 -6.09
CA ARG A 65 3.76 -13.86 -7.29
C ARG A 65 4.38 -14.46 -8.54
N CYS A 66 5.66 -14.80 -8.49
CA CYS A 66 6.37 -15.45 -9.59
C CYS A 66 5.67 -16.75 -10.04
N ALA A 67 5.26 -17.58 -9.07
CA ALA A 67 4.54 -18.83 -9.33
C ALA A 67 3.14 -18.58 -9.91
N LYS A 68 2.38 -17.61 -9.36
CA LYS A 68 1.05 -17.22 -9.87
C LYS A 68 1.13 -16.77 -11.34
N ASP A 69 2.17 -16.02 -11.67
CA ASP A 69 2.41 -15.57 -13.04
C ASP A 69 2.99 -16.70 -13.90
N GLY A 70 3.32 -17.86 -13.35
CA GLY A 70 3.86 -19.00 -14.10
C GLY A 70 5.23 -18.75 -14.72
N LEU A 71 6.00 -17.84 -14.11
CA LEU A 71 7.35 -17.49 -14.53
C LEU A 71 8.40 -18.19 -13.66
N MET A 72 9.60 -18.33 -14.20
CA MET A 72 10.75 -18.89 -13.51
C MET A 72 11.65 -17.77 -12.97
N PRO A 73 12.13 -17.85 -11.71
CA PRO A 73 13.07 -16.89 -11.17
C PRO A 73 14.52 -17.18 -11.62
N ASP A 74 14.76 -17.31 -12.93
CA ASP A 74 16.06 -17.67 -13.54
C ASP A 74 16.87 -16.46 -14.04
N GLY A 75 16.36 -15.24 -13.83
CA GLY A 75 16.93 -14.01 -14.37
C GLY A 75 16.57 -13.73 -15.85
N ARG A 76 16.01 -14.72 -16.56
CA ARG A 76 15.55 -14.58 -17.96
C ARG A 76 14.06 -14.27 -18.01
N GLU A 77 13.24 -15.11 -17.40
CA GLU A 77 11.78 -14.92 -17.33
C GLU A 77 11.41 -13.93 -16.23
N ALA A 78 12.01 -14.08 -15.05
CA ALA A 78 11.86 -13.16 -13.94
C ALA A 78 13.12 -13.10 -13.08
N THR A 79 13.31 -11.98 -12.40
CA THR A 79 14.40 -11.77 -11.44
C THR A 79 13.84 -11.38 -10.07
N LEU A 80 14.58 -11.74 -9.02
CA LEU A 80 14.30 -11.35 -7.65
C LEU A 80 15.36 -10.33 -7.24
N ILE A 81 14.94 -9.10 -6.93
CA ILE A 81 15.85 -8.03 -6.53
C ILE A 81 15.59 -7.64 -5.08
N VAL A 82 16.64 -7.25 -4.36
CA VAL A 82 16.50 -6.72 -3.00
C VAL A 82 16.44 -5.20 -3.06
N ARG A 83 15.42 -4.62 -2.44
CA ARG A 83 15.28 -3.16 -2.24
C ARG A 83 14.94 -2.88 -0.80
N LYS A 84 15.77 -2.08 -0.13
CA LYS A 84 15.59 -1.72 1.29
C LYS A 84 15.31 -2.96 2.17
N GLN A 85 16.12 -4.02 2.01
CA GLN A 85 15.98 -5.32 2.69
C GLN A 85 14.73 -6.16 2.35
N LYS A 86 13.86 -5.71 1.43
CA LYS A 86 12.72 -6.50 0.94
C LYS A 86 13.03 -7.09 -0.44
N VAL A 87 12.63 -8.34 -0.65
CA VAL A 87 12.68 -9.01 -1.95
C VAL A 87 11.50 -8.56 -2.80
N VAL A 88 11.80 -8.19 -4.04
CA VAL A 88 10.87 -7.70 -5.03
C VAL A 88 10.94 -8.60 -6.25
N TYR A 89 9.79 -9.14 -6.63
CA TYR A 89 9.60 -9.89 -7.86
C TYR A 89 9.55 -8.94 -9.07
N MET A 90 10.30 -9.29 -10.12
CA MET A 90 10.42 -8.50 -11.33
C MET A 90 10.28 -9.38 -12.56
N PRO A 91 9.17 -9.31 -13.31
CA PRO A 91 9.08 -9.90 -14.63
C PRO A 91 10.11 -9.30 -15.57
N MET A 92 10.75 -10.15 -16.35
CA MET A 92 11.70 -9.78 -17.39
C MET A 92 11.06 -9.90 -18.76
N VAL A 93 11.72 -9.37 -19.79
CA VAL A 93 11.18 -9.27 -21.15
C VAL A 93 10.75 -10.65 -21.69
N ASP A 94 11.57 -11.68 -21.49
CA ASP A 94 11.24 -13.04 -21.96
C ASP A 94 10.01 -13.59 -21.22
N GLY A 95 9.84 -13.27 -19.94
CA GLY A 95 8.66 -13.64 -19.16
C GLY A 95 7.39 -12.96 -19.64
N VAL A 96 7.47 -11.65 -19.95
CA VAL A 96 6.36 -10.90 -20.55
C VAL A 96 5.95 -11.49 -21.90
N ILE A 97 6.93 -11.80 -22.76
CA ILE A 97 6.66 -12.41 -24.07
C ILE A 97 6.08 -13.82 -23.92
N LYS A 98 6.61 -14.63 -23.01
CA LYS A 98 6.09 -15.96 -22.68
C LYS A 98 4.61 -15.88 -22.28
N ARG A 99 4.27 -14.98 -21.36
CA ARG A 99 2.87 -14.77 -20.93
C ARG A 99 1.97 -14.30 -22.04
N ALA A 100 2.42 -13.32 -22.81
CA ALA A 100 1.65 -12.83 -23.94
C ALA A 100 1.35 -13.96 -24.95
N ARG A 101 2.32 -14.84 -25.24
CA ARG A 101 2.13 -15.99 -26.13
C ARG A 101 1.26 -17.10 -25.52
N GLN A 102 1.38 -17.36 -24.22
CA GLN A 102 0.55 -18.34 -23.51
C GLN A 102 -0.93 -17.98 -23.48
N SER A 103 -1.29 -16.71 -23.70
CA SER A 103 -2.69 -16.29 -23.88
C SER A 103 -3.40 -16.95 -25.07
N GLY A 104 -2.64 -17.54 -26.02
CA GLY A 104 -3.19 -18.14 -27.23
C GLY A 104 -3.69 -17.13 -28.28
N GLN A 105 -3.55 -15.82 -28.02
CA GLN A 105 -4.01 -14.77 -28.94
C GLN A 105 -2.86 -14.11 -29.71
N VAL A 106 -1.64 -14.19 -29.16
CA VAL A 106 -0.44 -13.56 -29.73
C VAL A 106 0.43 -14.61 -30.41
N ALA A 107 0.64 -14.46 -31.73
CA ALA A 107 1.50 -15.34 -32.52
C ALA A 107 2.98 -15.05 -32.26
N ASN A 108 3.35 -13.77 -32.34
CA ASN A 108 4.74 -13.33 -32.28
C ASN A 108 4.84 -11.91 -31.71
N ILE A 109 5.94 -11.61 -31.01
CA ILE A 109 6.29 -10.27 -30.53
C ILE A 109 7.74 -9.99 -30.91
N ILE A 110 7.97 -8.85 -31.54
CA ILE A 110 9.31 -8.39 -31.94
C ILE A 110 9.49 -6.97 -31.46
N ALA A 111 10.68 -6.65 -30.94
CA ALA A 111 11.08 -5.30 -30.65
C ALA A 111 12.47 -5.01 -31.25
N LYS A 112 12.64 -3.82 -31.81
CA LYS A 112 13.89 -3.38 -32.42
C LYS A 112 14.13 -1.90 -32.17
N VAL A 113 15.41 -1.56 -32.19
CA VAL A 113 15.89 -0.18 -32.14
C VAL A 113 16.02 0.31 -33.57
N VAL A 114 15.71 1.59 -33.79
CA VAL A 114 15.84 2.30 -35.06
C VAL A 114 16.94 3.33 -34.88
N TYR A 115 17.99 3.18 -35.67
CA TYR A 115 19.12 4.09 -35.71
C TYR A 115 18.89 5.22 -36.74
N ALA A 116 19.70 6.28 -36.69
CA ALA A 116 19.47 7.48 -37.49
C ALA A 116 19.56 7.24 -38.99
N GLN A 117 20.36 6.27 -39.42
CA GLN A 117 20.54 5.89 -40.82
C GLN A 117 19.60 4.78 -41.28
N ASP A 118 18.76 4.23 -40.39
CA ASP A 118 17.81 3.19 -40.76
C ASP A 118 16.60 3.78 -41.52
N GLU A 119 16.10 3.05 -42.52
CA GLU A 119 14.83 3.38 -43.14
C GLU A 119 13.69 2.84 -42.28
N PHE A 120 12.84 3.74 -41.78
CA PHE A 120 11.73 3.38 -40.90
C PHE A 120 10.46 4.11 -41.30
N GLU A 121 9.40 3.35 -41.56
CA GLU A 121 8.08 3.84 -41.92
C GLU A 121 7.03 3.15 -41.03
N TYR A 122 6.17 3.97 -40.41
CA TYR A 122 5.04 3.52 -39.62
C TYR A 122 3.80 4.28 -40.08
N VAL A 123 2.79 3.54 -40.54
CA VAL A 123 1.56 4.07 -41.11
C VAL A 123 0.37 3.39 -40.43
N ILE A 124 -0.67 4.15 -40.18
CA ILE A 124 -1.94 3.65 -39.66
C ILE A 124 -3.00 3.98 -40.71
N ASP A 125 -3.71 2.97 -41.19
CA ASP A 125 -4.81 3.13 -42.14
C ASP A 125 -6.06 2.35 -41.68
N GLU A 126 -7.06 2.26 -42.54
CA GLU A 126 -8.31 1.53 -42.28
C GLU A 126 -8.14 0.01 -42.08
N ASN A 127 -7.03 -0.55 -42.58
CA ASN A 127 -6.69 -1.98 -42.46
C ASN A 127 -5.82 -2.27 -41.23
N GLY A 128 -5.43 -1.23 -40.48
CA GLY A 128 -4.71 -1.34 -39.22
C GLY A 128 -3.35 -0.65 -39.22
N GLU A 129 -2.44 -1.17 -38.39
CA GLU A 129 -1.09 -0.63 -38.23
C GLU A 129 -0.10 -1.35 -39.16
N HIS A 130 0.71 -0.58 -39.88
CA HIS A 130 1.71 -1.07 -40.83
C HIS A 130 3.09 -0.56 -40.44
N LEU A 131 4.09 -1.43 -40.54
CA LEU A 131 5.46 -1.11 -40.14
C LEU A 131 6.47 -1.70 -41.12
N THR A 132 7.35 -0.85 -41.63
CA THR A 132 8.52 -1.25 -42.40
C THR A 132 9.79 -0.72 -41.75
N HIS A 133 10.76 -1.60 -41.52
CA HIS A 133 12.07 -1.24 -40.97
C HIS A 133 13.18 -1.93 -41.77
N ARG A 134 14.09 -1.15 -42.35
CA ARG A 134 15.29 -1.65 -43.03
C ARG A 134 16.54 -1.13 -42.31
N PRO A 135 17.23 -1.98 -41.54
CA PRO A 135 18.44 -1.59 -40.85
C PRO A 135 19.59 -1.28 -41.82
N SER A 136 20.34 -0.23 -41.53
CA SER A 136 21.53 0.22 -42.23
C SER A 136 22.80 -0.53 -41.81
N PHE A 137 22.79 -1.10 -40.59
CA PHE A 137 23.93 -1.81 -39.96
C PHE A 137 25.20 -0.96 -39.81
N VAL A 138 25.06 0.35 -39.61
CA VAL A 138 26.20 1.25 -39.39
C VAL A 138 26.61 1.28 -37.91
N ASP A 139 27.89 1.04 -37.65
CA ASP A 139 28.44 1.02 -36.29
C ASP A 139 28.48 2.43 -35.67
N GLY A 140 28.11 2.51 -34.39
CA GLY A 140 28.16 3.77 -33.63
C GLY A 140 27.05 4.78 -33.98
N ASP A 141 26.04 4.35 -34.75
CA ASP A 141 24.93 5.21 -35.10
C ASP A 141 24.05 5.56 -33.89
N GLU A 142 23.37 6.70 -33.97
CA GLU A 142 22.55 7.22 -32.91
C GLU A 142 21.19 6.54 -32.87
N VAL A 143 20.74 6.12 -31.68
CA VAL A 143 19.37 5.65 -31.47
C VAL A 143 18.38 6.81 -31.64
N VAL A 144 17.42 6.69 -32.56
CA VAL A 144 16.40 7.73 -32.80
C VAL A 144 15.03 7.30 -32.29
N LYS A 145 14.65 6.04 -32.54
CA LYS A 145 13.37 5.47 -32.09
C LYS A 145 13.56 4.04 -31.61
N VAL A 146 12.58 3.55 -30.88
CA VAL A 146 12.44 2.13 -30.58
C VAL A 146 11.01 1.74 -30.86
N TYR A 147 10.80 0.53 -31.38
CA TYR A 147 9.46 0.00 -31.59
C TYR A 147 9.35 -1.43 -31.10
N ALA A 148 8.11 -1.82 -30.81
CA ALA A 148 7.73 -3.21 -30.67
C ALA A 148 6.42 -3.44 -31.41
N PHE A 149 6.26 -4.62 -32.00
CA PHE A 149 5.00 -5.06 -32.54
C PHE A 149 4.66 -6.47 -32.10
N ALA A 150 3.37 -6.75 -32.01
CA ALA A 150 2.80 -8.06 -31.81
C ALA A 150 1.93 -8.42 -33.00
N LYS A 151 2.15 -9.60 -33.57
CA LYS A 151 1.25 -10.20 -34.56
C LYS A 151 0.27 -11.09 -33.81
N LEU A 152 -1.02 -10.77 -33.91
CA LEU A 152 -2.08 -11.58 -33.33
C LEU A 152 -2.39 -12.78 -34.23
N ASN A 153 -2.98 -13.83 -33.64
CA ASN A 153 -3.43 -15.00 -34.40
C ASN A 153 -4.58 -14.65 -35.37
N SER A 154 -5.29 -13.54 -35.13
CA SER A 154 -6.27 -12.95 -36.07
C SER A 154 -5.62 -12.37 -37.33
N GLY A 155 -4.30 -12.14 -37.34
CA GLY A 155 -3.58 -11.48 -38.41
C GLY A 155 -3.33 -9.99 -38.17
N GLU A 156 -4.04 -9.39 -37.21
CA GLU A 156 -3.86 -7.97 -36.82
C GLU A 156 -2.46 -7.71 -36.26
N LEU A 157 -1.92 -6.54 -36.58
CA LEU A 157 -0.67 -6.05 -36.05
C LEU A 157 -0.95 -4.98 -34.99
N VAL A 158 -0.40 -5.17 -33.79
CA VAL A 158 -0.39 -4.15 -32.74
C VAL A 158 1.03 -3.64 -32.60
N VAL A 159 1.25 -2.35 -32.83
CA VAL A 159 2.55 -1.68 -32.93
C VAL A 159 2.62 -0.55 -31.93
N GLU A 160 3.70 -0.51 -31.16
CA GLU A 160 4.04 0.59 -30.28
C GLU A 160 5.38 1.18 -30.74
N VAL A 161 5.39 2.49 -31.01
CA VAL A 161 6.59 3.24 -31.40
C VAL A 161 6.87 4.31 -30.36
N MET A 162 8.12 4.42 -29.93
CA MET A 162 8.57 5.43 -29.00
C MET A 162 9.76 6.19 -29.58
N SER A 163 9.73 7.52 -29.48
CA SER A 163 10.92 8.32 -29.77
C SER A 163 11.96 8.12 -28.68
N ARG A 164 13.24 8.39 -28.98
CA ARG A 164 14.29 8.42 -27.96
C ARG A 164 13.93 9.34 -26.80
N ALA A 165 13.36 10.52 -27.10
CA ALA A 165 12.93 11.46 -26.07
C ALA A 165 11.88 10.86 -25.12
N ASP A 166 10.95 10.05 -25.62
CA ASP A 166 9.95 9.39 -24.78
C ASP A 166 10.55 8.28 -23.91
N VAL A 167 11.54 7.55 -24.43
CA VAL A 167 12.30 6.57 -23.64
C VAL A 167 13.11 7.27 -22.55
N GLU A 168 13.75 8.39 -22.86
CA GLU A 168 14.51 9.17 -21.90
C GLU A 168 13.62 9.77 -20.79
N LYS A 169 12.40 10.22 -21.12
CA LYS A 169 11.41 10.63 -20.11
C LYS A 169 11.12 9.51 -19.11
N ILE A 170 10.98 8.27 -19.57
CA ILE A 170 10.75 7.11 -18.69
C ILE A 170 12.00 6.80 -17.87
N ARG A 171 13.19 6.80 -18.50
CA ARG A 171 14.48 6.64 -17.81
C ARG A 171 14.59 7.62 -16.63
N ASP A 172 14.24 8.87 -16.84
CA ASP A 172 14.42 9.94 -15.86
C ASP A 172 13.46 9.81 -14.65
N THR A 173 12.40 9.01 -14.75
CA THR A 173 11.56 8.62 -13.60
C THR A 173 12.26 7.66 -12.65
N VAL A 174 13.25 6.91 -13.14
CA VAL A 174 13.97 5.90 -12.37
C VAL A 174 15.20 6.54 -11.73
N GLN A 175 15.18 6.72 -10.41
CA GLN A 175 16.28 7.38 -9.70
C GLN A 175 17.64 6.68 -9.91
N SER A 176 17.64 5.35 -9.99
CA SER A 176 18.86 4.57 -10.21
C SER A 176 19.43 4.73 -11.62
N ALA A 177 18.68 5.32 -12.56
CA ALA A 177 19.17 5.55 -13.92
C ALA A 177 20.28 6.61 -13.99
N LYS A 178 20.41 7.44 -12.95
CA LYS A 178 21.34 8.57 -12.86
C LYS A 178 22.78 8.18 -12.46
N TYR A 179 23.01 6.93 -12.07
CA TYR A 179 24.33 6.45 -11.69
C TYR A 179 25.08 5.92 -12.93
N ASP A 180 26.39 6.13 -13.00
CA ASP A 180 27.23 5.64 -14.12
C ASP A 180 27.24 4.11 -14.25
N SER A 181 26.98 3.40 -13.15
CA SER A 181 26.83 1.95 -13.12
C SER A 181 25.48 1.46 -13.65
N SER A 182 24.56 2.37 -13.98
CA SER A 182 23.21 2.05 -14.41
C SER A 182 23.20 1.28 -15.73
N PRO A 183 22.36 0.24 -15.86
CA PRO A 183 22.09 -0.42 -17.13
C PRO A 183 21.67 0.55 -18.25
N TRP A 184 21.07 1.68 -17.91
CA TRP A 184 20.69 2.72 -18.88
C TRP A 184 21.88 3.42 -19.53
N VAL A 185 23.04 3.45 -18.88
CA VAL A 185 24.28 4.05 -19.43
C VAL A 185 25.02 3.01 -20.27
N LYS A 186 25.14 1.78 -19.76
CA LYS A 186 25.91 0.70 -20.43
C LYS A 186 25.15 0.03 -21.58
N TRP A 187 23.83 -0.12 -21.45
CA TRP A 187 22.97 -0.91 -22.34
C TRP A 187 21.64 -0.19 -22.60
N PHE A 188 21.73 1.06 -23.07
CA PHE A 188 20.56 1.90 -23.35
C PHE A 188 19.56 1.23 -24.28
N ASP A 189 20.05 0.59 -25.35
CA ASP A 189 19.27 -0.17 -26.34
C ASP A 189 18.40 -1.25 -25.67
N ARG A 190 18.97 -2.06 -24.78
CA ARG A 190 18.25 -3.13 -24.06
C ARG A 190 17.18 -2.55 -23.14
N MET A 191 17.47 -1.44 -22.48
CA MET A 191 16.52 -0.77 -21.60
C MET A 191 15.38 -0.10 -22.38
N ALA A 192 15.67 0.50 -23.54
CA ALA A 192 14.67 1.03 -24.45
C ALA A 192 13.73 -0.07 -24.97
N LEU A 193 14.29 -1.21 -25.38
CA LEU A 193 13.51 -2.38 -25.83
C LEU A 193 12.60 -2.93 -24.72
N LYS A 194 13.11 -3.07 -23.49
CA LYS A 194 12.29 -3.46 -22.34
C LYS A 194 11.10 -2.52 -22.15
N THR A 195 11.35 -1.21 -22.26
CA THR A 195 10.35 -0.17 -22.04
C THR A 195 9.23 -0.22 -23.08
N VAL A 196 9.57 -0.33 -24.37
CA VAL A 196 8.55 -0.40 -25.43
C VAL A 196 7.76 -1.70 -25.38
N ILE A 197 8.38 -2.83 -25.02
CA ILE A 197 7.67 -4.11 -24.86
C ILE A 197 6.65 -4.04 -23.73
N HIS A 198 7.02 -3.45 -22.59
CA HIS A 198 6.09 -3.29 -21.48
C HIS A 198 4.90 -2.38 -21.86
N ARG A 199 5.12 -1.38 -22.70
CA ARG A 199 4.07 -0.50 -23.19
C ARG A 199 3.16 -1.19 -24.20
N LEU A 200 3.75 -1.94 -25.15
CA LEU A 200 3.01 -2.79 -26.08
C LEU A 200 2.15 -3.81 -25.34
N ALA A 201 2.68 -4.45 -24.31
CA ALA A 201 1.99 -5.47 -23.51
C ALA A 201 0.65 -4.96 -22.92
N ARG A 202 0.52 -3.66 -22.65
CA ARG A 202 -0.72 -3.03 -22.15
C ARG A 202 -1.79 -2.87 -23.23
N ARG A 203 -1.45 -2.98 -24.51
CA ARG A 203 -2.36 -2.90 -25.65
C ARG A 203 -2.81 -4.26 -26.18
N LEU A 204 -2.20 -5.35 -25.69
CA LEU A 204 -2.54 -6.70 -26.15
C LEU A 204 -3.89 -7.16 -25.60
N PRO A 205 -4.59 -8.08 -26.28
CA PRO A 205 -5.87 -8.62 -25.79
C PRO A 205 -5.81 -9.26 -24.39
N CYS A 206 -4.64 -9.73 -23.97
CA CYS A 206 -4.36 -10.26 -22.63
C CYS A 206 -3.84 -9.19 -21.64
N ALA A 207 -4.13 -7.91 -21.91
CA ALA A 207 -3.62 -6.79 -21.13
C ALA A 207 -3.98 -6.89 -19.65
N SER A 208 -5.16 -7.38 -19.26
CA SER A 208 -5.56 -7.44 -17.84
C SER A 208 -4.61 -8.30 -17.00
N GLU A 209 -4.17 -9.44 -17.53
CA GLU A 209 -3.20 -10.32 -16.86
C GLU A 209 -1.82 -9.67 -16.83
N LEU A 210 -1.35 -9.18 -17.99
CA LEU A 210 -0.04 -8.55 -18.14
C LEU A 210 0.09 -7.26 -17.32
N PHE A 211 -1.01 -6.51 -17.19
CA PHE A 211 -1.08 -5.27 -16.42
C PHE A 211 -0.84 -5.55 -14.94
N SER A 212 -1.54 -6.54 -14.37
CA SER A 212 -1.35 -6.94 -12.97
C SER A 212 0.09 -7.38 -12.67
N MET A 213 0.75 -8.03 -13.64
CA MET A 213 2.12 -8.47 -13.55
C MET A 213 3.12 -7.30 -13.62
N LEU A 214 2.83 -6.28 -14.44
CA LEU A 214 3.71 -5.13 -14.67
C LEU A 214 3.54 -4.00 -13.64
N GLU A 215 2.35 -3.78 -13.07
CA GLU A 215 2.10 -2.74 -12.06
C GLU A 215 2.92 -2.96 -10.78
N VAL A 216 3.16 -4.22 -10.41
CA VAL A 216 4.00 -4.58 -9.26
C VAL A 216 5.39 -3.96 -9.36
N TYR A 217 5.87 -3.64 -10.57
CA TYR A 217 7.14 -2.93 -10.77
C TYR A 217 7.07 -1.42 -10.49
N GLU A 218 5.95 -0.78 -10.84
CA GLU A 218 5.80 0.68 -10.73
C GLU A 218 5.73 1.11 -9.26
N ASP A 219 5.01 0.37 -8.41
CA ASP A 219 4.85 0.66 -6.98
C ASP A 219 6.15 0.59 -6.16
N VAL A 220 7.13 -0.20 -6.61
CA VAL A 220 8.44 -0.34 -5.93
C VAL A 220 9.51 0.59 -6.49
N ASN A 221 9.29 1.14 -7.70
CA ASN A 221 10.11 2.19 -8.30
C ASN A 221 9.62 3.58 -7.91
N SER A 222 8.33 3.72 -7.60
CA SER A 222 7.90 4.85 -6.79
C SER A 222 8.66 4.74 -5.47
N THR A 223 9.64 5.62 -5.28
CA THR A 223 9.76 6.28 -3.98
C THR A 223 8.34 6.48 -3.52
N GLU A 224 7.97 6.04 -2.31
CA GLU A 224 6.78 6.54 -1.66
C GLU A 224 6.68 8.00 -2.05
N LYS A 225 5.79 8.32 -2.99
CA LYS A 225 5.36 9.70 -3.12
C LYS A 225 4.81 9.86 -1.71
N PRO A 226 5.41 10.69 -0.83
CA PRO A 226 4.56 11.20 0.24
C PRO A 226 3.34 11.66 -0.54
N LEU A 227 2.16 11.16 -0.19
CA LEU A 227 0.93 11.57 -0.85
C LEU A 227 0.99 13.10 -0.83
N ARG A 228 1.43 13.71 -1.93
CA ARG A 228 1.19 15.09 -2.23
C ARG A 228 -0.27 14.99 -2.57
N MET A 229 -1.08 15.05 -1.51
CA MET A 229 -2.44 15.49 -1.62
C MET A 229 -2.33 16.68 -2.57
N ALA A 230 -2.85 16.51 -3.78
CA ALA A 230 -3.19 17.68 -4.58
C ALA A 230 -3.92 18.62 -3.60
N PRO A 231 -3.60 19.93 -3.55
CA PRO A 231 -4.41 20.83 -2.75
C PRO A 231 -5.84 20.61 -3.24
N ALA A 232 -6.62 19.90 -2.43
CA ALA A 232 -7.95 19.52 -2.79
C ALA A 232 -8.66 20.86 -2.92
N SER A 233 -9.07 21.20 -4.15
CA SER A 233 -10.05 22.25 -4.32
C SER A 233 -11.34 21.70 -3.72
N PHE A 234 -11.47 21.82 -2.41
CA PHE A 234 -12.70 21.52 -1.71
C PHE A 234 -13.72 22.54 -2.21
N LYS A 235 -14.55 22.12 -3.17
CA LYS A 235 -15.85 22.78 -3.34
C LYS A 235 -16.58 22.49 -2.03
N ARG A 236 -16.68 23.51 -1.15
CA ARG A 236 -17.44 23.39 0.10
C ARG A 236 -18.87 23.02 -0.28
N LEU A 237 -19.21 21.75 -0.09
CA LEU A 237 -20.59 21.29 -0.13
C LEU A 237 -21.34 22.04 0.99
N SER A 238 -22.49 22.60 0.66
CA SER A 238 -23.27 23.31 1.66
C SER A 238 -23.82 22.30 2.68
N LEU A 239 -24.01 22.73 3.93
CA LEU A 239 -24.58 21.87 4.97
C LEU A 239 -25.94 21.28 4.55
N ARG A 240 -26.68 21.98 3.67
CA ARG A 240 -27.96 21.51 3.12
C ARG A 240 -27.77 20.31 2.19
N ASP A 241 -26.73 20.30 1.36
CA ASP A 241 -26.46 19.21 0.42
C ASP A 241 -26.05 17.94 1.17
N VAL A 242 -25.22 18.10 2.22
CA VAL A 242 -24.77 16.99 3.07
C VAL A 242 -25.93 16.37 3.85
N ILE A 243 -26.84 17.18 4.38
CA ILE A 243 -28.02 16.67 5.10
C ILE A 243 -28.98 15.96 4.14
N ARG A 244 -29.16 16.50 2.92
CA ARG A 244 -30.02 15.89 1.91
C ARG A 244 -29.52 14.51 1.48
N GLU A 245 -28.23 14.38 1.17
CA GLU A 245 -27.60 13.10 0.83
C GLU A 245 -27.70 12.09 1.97
N ARG A 246 -27.51 12.53 3.22
CA ARG A 246 -27.66 11.67 4.40
C ARG A 246 -29.09 11.14 4.54
N ASN A 247 -30.10 11.98 4.32
CA ASN A 247 -31.50 11.60 4.46
C ASN A 247 -31.96 10.68 3.33
N GLU A 248 -31.48 10.87 2.09
CA GLU A 248 -31.73 9.94 0.98
C GLU A 248 -31.11 8.56 1.25
N LYS A 249 -29.88 8.50 1.77
CA LYS A 249 -29.24 7.23 2.15
C LYS A 249 -29.95 6.51 3.29
N LEU A 250 -30.50 7.24 4.26
CA LEU A 250 -31.28 6.64 5.35
C LEU A 250 -32.63 6.11 4.88
N ARG A 251 -33.29 6.76 3.90
CA ARG A 251 -34.54 6.27 3.30
C ARG A 251 -34.32 4.99 2.50
N GLN A 252 -33.29 4.94 1.67
CA GLN A 252 -32.93 3.73 0.92
C GLN A 252 -32.56 2.56 1.85
N LYS A 253 -31.94 2.82 3.00
CA LYS A 253 -31.62 1.79 3.99
C LYS A 253 -32.83 1.33 4.81
N ALA A 254 -33.87 2.16 4.95
CA ALA A 254 -35.11 1.77 5.61
C ALA A 254 -36.01 0.92 4.70
N GLU A 255 -36.00 1.19 3.38
CA GLU A 255 -36.75 0.40 2.39
C GLU A 255 -36.16 -1.00 2.16
N THR A 256 -34.85 -1.20 2.33
CA THR A 256 -34.19 -2.50 2.12
C THR A 256 -34.26 -3.46 3.31
N VAL A 257 -34.77 -3.04 4.47
CA VAL A 257 -34.77 -3.84 5.71
C VAL A 257 -36.08 -4.61 5.95
N ILE A 258 -37.09 -4.47 5.07
CA ILE A 258 -38.40 -5.13 5.26
C ILE A 258 -38.38 -6.65 4.94
N GLU A 259 -37.36 -7.18 4.26
CA GLU A 259 -37.24 -8.63 4.03
C GLU A 259 -36.15 -9.25 4.92
N ALA A 260 -36.57 -9.76 6.08
CA ALA A 260 -35.73 -10.56 6.96
C ALA A 260 -36.01 -12.07 6.77
N PRO A 261 -34.98 -12.94 6.80
CA PRO A 261 -35.11 -14.29 7.30
C PRO A 261 -34.68 -14.35 8.78
N THR A 262 -35.51 -15.04 9.56
CA THR A 262 -35.35 -15.30 10.99
C THR A 262 -34.20 -16.29 11.26
N GLU A 263 -33.27 -15.91 12.13
CA GLU A 263 -32.44 -16.87 12.87
C GLU A 263 -32.46 -16.57 14.37
N THR A 264 -32.81 -17.62 15.12
CA THR A 264 -32.95 -17.74 16.56
C THR A 264 -31.67 -17.47 17.35
N GLN A 265 -31.76 -16.65 18.40
CA GLN A 265 -30.74 -16.50 19.46
C GLN A 265 -31.28 -16.97 20.82
N PRO A 266 -30.41 -17.41 21.76
CA PRO A 266 -30.84 -18.04 23.01
C PRO A 266 -31.46 -17.02 23.97
N ALA A 267 -32.52 -17.44 24.65
CA ALA A 267 -33.33 -16.62 25.54
C ALA A 267 -32.53 -16.03 26.71
N THR A 268 -32.22 -14.74 26.61
CA THR A 268 -31.94 -13.86 27.74
C THR A 268 -33.24 -13.57 28.49
N HIS A 269 -33.16 -13.28 29.80
CA HIS A 269 -34.35 -12.98 30.59
C HIS A 269 -35.08 -11.76 29.98
N PRO A 270 -36.36 -11.88 29.55
CA PRO A 270 -37.01 -10.87 28.69
C PRO A 270 -37.13 -9.50 29.37
N LYS A 271 -37.14 -9.46 30.71
CA LYS A 271 -37.15 -8.21 31.46
C LYS A 271 -35.80 -7.48 31.48
N LEU A 272 -34.68 -8.21 31.39
CA LEU A 272 -33.34 -7.63 31.30
C LEU A 272 -33.16 -6.95 29.95
N GLU A 273 -33.59 -7.62 28.89
CA GLU A 273 -33.49 -7.11 27.53
C GLU A 273 -34.32 -5.82 27.36
N ALA A 274 -35.55 -5.80 27.88
CA ALA A 274 -36.37 -4.59 27.91
C ALA A 274 -35.72 -3.43 28.69
N ALA A 275 -35.05 -3.72 29.81
CA ALA A 275 -34.35 -2.69 30.60
C ALA A 275 -33.13 -2.12 29.87
N LEU A 276 -32.36 -2.98 29.17
CA LEU A 276 -31.20 -2.55 28.37
C LEU A 276 -31.62 -1.68 27.18
N ILE A 277 -32.74 -2.00 26.53
CA ILE A 277 -33.31 -1.20 25.45
C ILE A 277 -33.76 0.16 25.98
N ALA A 278 -34.49 0.20 27.09
CA ALA A 278 -34.93 1.46 27.71
C ALA A 278 -33.74 2.37 28.08
N LEU A 279 -32.63 1.79 28.56
CA LEU A 279 -31.37 2.51 28.83
C LEU A 279 -30.76 3.10 27.54
N ASP A 280 -30.78 2.36 26.44
CA ASP A 280 -30.28 2.86 25.15
C ASP A 280 -31.14 4.00 24.59
N ASP A 281 -32.46 3.96 24.81
CA ASP A 281 -33.42 4.96 24.36
C ASP A 281 -33.51 6.21 25.24
N ALA A 282 -32.88 6.21 26.42
CA ALA A 282 -32.89 7.36 27.33
C ALA A 282 -32.20 8.59 26.68
N THR A 283 -32.96 9.67 26.51
CA THR A 283 -32.50 10.93 25.90
C THR A 283 -32.13 12.01 26.91
N ASP A 284 -32.72 11.98 28.11
CA ASP A 284 -32.65 13.06 29.11
C ASP A 284 -32.36 12.54 30.52
N GLU A 285 -31.84 13.41 31.40
CA GLU A 285 -31.40 13.06 32.76
C GLU A 285 -32.55 12.56 33.65
N LYS A 286 -33.76 13.12 33.48
CA LYS A 286 -34.95 12.70 34.24
C LYS A 286 -35.39 11.29 33.87
N SER A 287 -35.47 11.00 32.56
CA SER A 287 -35.81 9.66 32.05
C SER A 287 -34.78 8.62 32.48
N LEU A 288 -33.49 8.99 32.50
CA LEU A 288 -32.44 8.12 33.00
C LEU A 288 -32.64 7.77 34.49
N ALA A 289 -33.02 8.74 35.33
CA ALA A 289 -33.25 8.51 36.76
C ALA A 289 -34.38 7.50 37.01
N GLU A 290 -35.52 7.67 36.33
CA GLU A 290 -36.68 6.76 36.43
C GLU A 290 -36.35 5.34 35.95
N ILE A 291 -35.61 5.23 34.84
CA ILE A 291 -35.19 3.94 34.30
C ILE A 291 -34.17 3.26 35.23
N VAL A 292 -33.26 4.00 35.85
CA VAL A 292 -32.30 3.45 36.82
C VAL A 292 -32.99 2.96 38.08
N GLU A 293 -34.02 3.65 38.59
CA GLU A 293 -34.84 3.16 39.71
C GLU A 293 -35.52 1.83 39.37
N HIS A 294 -36.15 1.74 38.19
CA HIS A 294 -36.75 0.50 37.71
C HIS A 294 -35.72 -0.64 37.58
N CYS A 295 -34.52 -0.33 37.08
CA CYS A 295 -33.41 -1.29 36.98
C CYS A 295 -32.91 -1.77 38.36
N THR A 296 -32.95 -0.90 39.38
CA THR A 296 -32.56 -1.30 40.74
C THR A 296 -33.54 -2.29 41.36
N LEU A 297 -34.85 -2.13 41.13
CA LEU A 297 -35.87 -3.09 41.55
C LEU A 297 -35.71 -4.43 40.81
N LEU A 298 -35.46 -4.38 39.49
CA LEU A 298 -35.22 -5.57 38.66
C LEU A 298 -33.97 -6.35 39.06
N SER A 299 -32.95 -5.68 39.62
CA SER A 299 -31.70 -6.32 40.03
C SER A 299 -31.85 -7.31 41.18
N ALA A 300 -32.98 -7.34 41.89
CA ALA A 300 -33.27 -8.33 42.92
C ALA A 300 -33.52 -9.74 42.34
N ASP A 301 -34.11 -9.81 41.14
CA ASP A 301 -34.55 -11.07 40.51
C ASP A 301 -33.56 -11.63 39.48
N LEU A 302 -32.43 -10.93 39.25
CA LEU A 302 -31.44 -11.26 38.21
C LEU A 302 -30.27 -12.08 38.76
N ASP A 303 -29.57 -12.81 37.87
CA ASP A 303 -28.32 -13.51 38.21
C ASP A 303 -27.13 -12.54 38.29
N ASP A 304 -26.03 -12.94 38.94
CA ASP A 304 -24.87 -12.07 39.17
C ASP A 304 -24.20 -11.63 37.86
N GLY A 305 -24.20 -12.48 36.83
CA GLY A 305 -23.72 -12.13 35.48
C GLY A 305 -24.58 -11.05 34.81
N GLU A 306 -25.89 -11.14 34.96
CA GLU A 306 -26.86 -10.20 34.38
C GLU A 306 -26.83 -8.84 35.10
N LYS A 307 -26.60 -8.84 36.42
CA LYS A 307 -26.40 -7.61 37.20
C LYS A 307 -25.15 -6.85 36.76
N ILE A 308 -24.08 -7.55 36.40
CA ILE A 308 -22.86 -6.91 35.88
C ILE A 308 -23.17 -6.21 34.56
N GLN A 309 -23.85 -6.89 33.63
CA GLN A 309 -24.24 -6.30 32.34
C GLN A 309 -25.12 -5.06 32.51
N LEU A 310 -26.13 -5.13 33.38
CA LEU A 310 -27.02 -3.99 33.65
C LEU A 310 -26.26 -2.79 34.25
N ARG A 311 -25.33 -3.04 35.19
CA ARG A 311 -24.51 -1.99 35.82
C ARG A 311 -23.57 -1.31 34.83
N GLU A 312 -22.93 -2.08 33.95
CA GLU A 312 -22.05 -1.51 32.92
C GLU A 312 -22.84 -0.63 31.95
N LYS A 313 -24.04 -1.07 31.55
CA LYS A 313 -24.92 -0.31 30.67
C LYS A 313 -25.42 1.00 31.31
N ILE A 314 -25.80 0.97 32.59
CA ILE A 314 -26.17 2.18 33.35
C ILE A 314 -25.00 3.16 33.39
N LYS A 315 -23.78 2.67 33.65
CA LYS A 315 -22.57 3.52 33.70
C LYS A 315 -22.25 4.16 32.34
N ALA A 316 -22.37 3.39 31.26
CA ALA A 316 -22.17 3.89 29.90
C ALA A 316 -23.21 4.98 29.53
N THR A 317 -24.48 4.73 29.86
CA THR A 317 -25.59 5.66 29.58
C THR A 317 -25.46 6.94 30.39
N LYS A 318 -25.07 6.84 31.67
CA LYS A 318 -24.80 8.01 32.51
C LYS A 318 -23.64 8.85 31.96
N LYS A 319 -22.58 8.22 31.47
CA LYS A 319 -21.45 8.94 30.82
C LYS A 319 -21.87 9.61 29.51
N ARG A 320 -22.82 9.01 28.77
CA ARG A 320 -23.37 9.57 27.52
C ARG A 320 -24.20 10.83 27.80
N LEU A 321 -25.07 10.79 28.80
CA LEU A 321 -26.01 11.87 29.10
C LEU A 321 -25.44 12.94 30.04
N MET A 322 -24.47 12.59 30.89
CA MET A 322 -23.79 13.50 31.80
C MET A 322 -22.27 13.50 31.55
N PRO A 323 -21.76 14.31 30.60
CA PRO A 323 -20.33 14.49 30.46
C PRO A 323 -19.77 15.19 31.71
N ALA A 324 -18.66 14.67 32.24
CA ALA A 324 -17.97 15.26 33.39
C ALA A 324 -17.68 16.75 33.14
N LYS A 325 -17.96 17.59 34.15
CA LYS A 325 -17.68 19.03 34.13
C LYS A 325 -16.25 19.25 33.62
N LYS A 326 -16.12 19.94 32.48
CA LYS A 326 -14.85 20.24 31.80
C LYS A 326 -13.96 21.03 32.77
N ASP A 327 -12.79 20.48 33.12
CA ASP A 327 -11.76 21.21 33.86
C ASP A 327 -11.47 22.53 33.13
N SER A 328 -11.55 23.62 33.87
CA SER A 328 -11.30 24.99 33.43
C SER A 328 -9.95 25.10 32.70
N GLU A 329 -9.90 25.82 31.56
CA GLU A 329 -8.66 26.18 30.87
C GLU A 329 -7.68 26.86 31.84
N VAL A 330 -6.71 26.11 32.35
CA VAL A 330 -5.65 26.66 33.20
C VAL A 330 -4.65 27.37 32.30
N TRP A 331 -4.63 28.70 32.38
CA TRP A 331 -3.67 29.52 31.67
C TRP A 331 -2.25 29.27 32.19
N MET A 332 -1.23 29.41 31.33
CA MET A 332 0.18 29.17 31.68
C MET A 332 1.06 30.39 31.38
N ALA A 333 1.90 30.80 32.34
CA ALA A 333 2.89 31.86 32.18
C ALA A 333 4.21 31.26 31.66
N ARG A 334 4.75 31.84 30.57
CA ARG A 334 5.91 31.29 29.84
C ARG A 334 7.22 31.90 30.33
N LEU A 335 8.32 31.18 30.20
CA LEU A 335 9.65 31.71 30.53
C LEU A 335 10.01 32.88 29.61
N ALA A 336 10.43 34.00 30.20
CA ALA A 336 10.77 35.23 29.50
C ALA A 336 12.26 35.31 29.11
N ASN A 337 13.13 34.50 29.71
CA ASN A 337 14.56 34.47 29.44
C ASN A 337 15.14 33.05 29.42
N GLY A 338 16.33 32.90 28.83
CA GLY A 338 17.04 31.62 28.74
C GLY A 338 17.71 31.16 30.05
N THR A 339 17.90 32.06 31.02
CA THR A 339 18.44 31.73 32.36
C THR A 339 17.41 31.01 33.23
N GLY A 340 16.11 31.17 32.95
CA GLY A 340 15.03 30.46 33.63
C GLY A 340 14.55 31.14 34.91
N ASP A 341 14.80 32.44 35.06
CA ASP A 341 14.52 33.20 36.29
C ASP A 341 13.58 34.40 36.04
N ALA A 342 12.82 34.35 34.93
CA ALA A 342 11.78 35.32 34.65
C ALA A 342 10.62 34.69 33.87
N TRP A 343 9.38 35.08 34.18
CA TRP A 343 8.17 34.60 33.51
C TRP A 343 7.34 35.77 32.98
N ARG A 344 6.84 35.61 31.75
CA ARG A 344 5.90 36.52 31.12
C ARG A 344 4.48 36.00 31.36
N PHE A 345 3.68 36.83 32.00
CA PHE A 345 2.28 36.55 32.30
C PHE A 345 1.35 37.00 31.17
N PRO A 346 0.08 36.52 31.13
CA PRO A 346 -0.88 36.88 30.09
C PRO A 346 -1.19 38.38 29.99
N ASP A 347 -1.00 39.12 31.09
CA ASP A 347 -1.10 40.58 31.18
C ASP A 347 0.07 41.32 30.48
N GLY A 348 1.10 40.59 30.07
CA GLY A 348 2.28 41.11 29.37
C GLY A 348 3.45 41.46 30.29
N GLU A 349 3.26 41.46 31.62
CA GLU A 349 4.32 41.77 32.58
C GLU A 349 5.33 40.63 32.73
N ILE A 350 6.59 40.99 32.94
CA ILE A 350 7.69 40.06 33.17
C ILE A 350 8.10 40.18 34.64
N VAL A 351 7.95 39.08 35.38
CA VAL A 351 8.36 39.00 36.79
C VAL A 351 9.64 38.19 36.87
N HIS A 352 10.63 38.72 37.59
CA HIS A 352 11.92 38.09 37.85
C HIS A 352 11.90 37.40 39.22
N GLY A 353 12.60 36.27 39.36
CA GLY A 353 12.63 35.51 40.61
C GLY A 353 11.46 34.54 40.75
N PHE A 354 11.77 33.27 41.01
CA PHE A 354 10.77 32.19 41.09
C PHE A 354 9.66 32.45 42.12
N PHE A 355 10.00 32.92 43.33
CA PHE A 355 9.02 33.12 44.40
C PHE A 355 8.02 34.24 44.11
N GLU A 356 8.46 35.32 43.47
CA GLU A 356 7.58 36.44 43.09
C GLU A 356 6.65 36.01 41.94
N ALA A 357 7.19 35.28 40.96
CA ALA A 357 6.40 34.70 39.89
C ALA A 357 5.38 33.67 40.42
N GLU A 358 5.73 32.82 41.39
CA GLU A 358 4.82 31.82 41.96
C GLU A 358 3.67 32.48 42.72
N ARG A 359 3.95 33.54 43.48
CA ARG A 359 2.92 34.33 44.16
C ARG A 359 1.95 34.95 43.16
N LYS A 360 2.46 35.60 42.11
CA LYS A 360 1.63 36.23 41.08
C LYS A 360 0.82 35.21 40.27
N ALA A 361 1.41 34.04 39.99
CA ALA A 361 0.73 32.92 39.33
C ALA A 361 -0.44 32.39 40.16
N LYS A 362 -0.27 32.30 41.48
CA LYS A 362 -1.34 31.90 42.40
C LYS A 362 -2.45 32.94 42.49
N GLU A 363 -2.12 34.23 42.48
CA GLU A 363 -3.10 35.32 42.46
C GLU A 363 -3.94 35.33 41.17
N MET A 364 -3.34 35.01 40.02
CA MET A 364 -4.04 34.98 38.72
C MET A 364 -4.62 33.61 38.33
N GLY A 365 -4.38 32.55 39.11
CA GLY A 365 -4.83 31.20 38.78
C GLY A 365 -4.14 30.61 37.53
N VAL A 366 -2.87 30.99 37.31
CA VAL A 366 -2.05 30.60 36.17
C VAL A 366 -0.95 29.63 36.62
N VAL A 367 -0.51 28.70 35.77
CA VAL A 367 0.61 27.78 36.06
C VAL A 367 1.91 28.28 35.44
N LEU A 368 3.03 28.18 36.14
CA LEU A 368 4.35 28.57 35.60
C LEU A 368 4.97 27.47 34.71
N GLU A 369 5.54 27.86 33.58
CA GLU A 369 6.34 26.98 32.73
C GLU A 369 7.68 26.60 33.41
N LYS A 370 8.00 25.29 33.44
CA LYS A 370 9.25 24.75 34.02
C LYS A 370 10.35 24.64 32.96
N ARG A 371 11.61 24.90 33.32
CA ARG A 371 12.78 24.74 32.45
C ARG A 371 12.94 23.28 32.01
N LYS A 372 13.07 23.02 30.71
CA LYS A 372 13.45 21.70 30.17
C LYS A 372 14.96 21.48 30.37
N GLN A 373 15.34 20.46 31.14
CA GLN A 373 16.72 20.00 31.23
C GLN A 373 17.11 19.29 29.92
N TYR A 374 18.06 19.85 29.16
CA TYR A 374 18.63 19.17 27.99
C TYR A 374 19.52 18.02 28.46
N ARG A 375 19.15 16.77 28.14
CA ARG A 375 20.06 15.62 28.19
C ARG A 375 20.94 15.65 26.95
N PHE A 376 22.24 15.92 27.12
CA PHE A 376 23.23 15.65 26.07
C PHE A 376 23.38 14.13 25.90
N SER A 377 23.32 13.67 24.65
CA SER A 377 23.59 12.28 24.27
C SER A 377 25.10 12.02 24.37
N PRO A 378 25.56 10.95 25.05
CA PRO A 378 26.98 10.62 25.10
C PRO A 378 27.38 9.89 23.81
N SER A 379 28.16 10.55 22.95
CA SER A 379 28.93 9.91 21.89
C SER A 379 30.41 10.01 22.24
N HIS A 380 30.98 8.90 22.69
CA HIS A 380 32.42 8.61 22.62
C HIS A 380 32.60 7.22 22.03
#